data_AF-A0A928HPB4-F1
#
_entry.id   AF-A0A928HPB4-F1
#
_cell.length_a   1.000
_cell.length_b   1.000
_cell.length_c   1.000
_cell.angle_alpha   90.00
_cell.angle_beta   90.00
_cell.angle_gamma   90.00
#
_symmetry.space_group_name_H-M   'P 1'
#
loop_
_entity.id
_entity.type
_entity.pdbx_description
1 polymer ?
#
loop_
_entity_poly.entity_id
_entity_poly.type
_entity_poly.pdbx_seq_one_letter_code
_entity_poly.pdbx_strand_id
1 'polypeptide(L)'
;MSSRRFEKIEGYCVQRMGSLPFAIIDYIRSEQKKRCRPMEVAERVARIAEMEEAFDKAAVAILGFAQDLDDFEEAQDAITKLARYYGSEEWFDDRDADEAGQLPEGLSRGVLNEDLPYDVLVDYHDLAIRMLKVATRALEE
;
A
#
# COMPACT_ATOMS: atom_id res chain seq x y z
N MET A 1 -4.32 -36.73 -9.90
CA MET A 1 -3.03 -37.19 -9.33
C MET A 1 -1.97 -37.17 -10.43
N SER A 2 -1.14 -36.13 -10.49
CA SER A 2 0.11 -36.16 -11.27
C SER A 2 1.13 -35.34 -10.47
N SER A 3 1.96 -36.04 -9.71
CA SER A 3 2.88 -35.50 -8.71
C SER A 3 4.27 -36.07 -8.96
N ARG A 4 5.27 -35.22 -8.65
CA ARG A 4 6.74 -35.36 -8.73
C ARG A 4 7.29 -35.08 -10.14
N ARG A 5 7.79 -33.89 -10.51
CA ARG A 5 8.54 -32.80 -9.83
C ARG A 5 9.70 -33.31 -8.98
N PHE A 6 10.92 -32.93 -9.38
CA PHE A 6 12.23 -33.16 -8.75
C PHE A 6 12.78 -34.59 -8.84
N GLU A 7 13.66 -34.83 -9.83
CA GLU A 7 14.82 -35.76 -9.79
C GLU A 7 15.27 -36.05 -11.22
N LYS A 8 16.02 -35.14 -11.87
CA LYS A 8 16.84 -35.48 -13.06
C LYS A 8 17.79 -34.37 -13.54
N ILE A 9 18.46 -33.68 -12.61
CA ILE A 9 19.60 -32.78 -12.97
C ILE A 9 20.93 -33.34 -12.42
N GLU A 10 21.00 -34.63 -12.13
CA GLU A 10 22.27 -35.34 -11.93
C GLU A 10 22.31 -36.54 -12.87
N GLY A 11 23.01 -36.43 -14.00
CA GLY A 11 23.14 -37.60 -14.87
C GLY A 11 23.86 -37.42 -16.20
N TYR A 12 24.07 -36.19 -16.69
CA TYR A 12 24.70 -35.97 -18.00
C TYR A 12 25.95 -35.10 -17.90
N CYS A 13 27.05 -35.65 -17.35
CA CYS A 13 28.41 -35.22 -17.73
C CYS A 13 29.57 -36.08 -17.17
N VAL A 14 29.33 -37.25 -16.59
CA VAL A 14 30.43 -38.13 -16.11
C VAL A 14 30.49 -39.40 -16.96
N GLN A 15 30.74 -39.25 -18.25
CA GLN A 15 31.19 -40.35 -19.09
C GLN A 15 32.45 -39.91 -19.84
N ARG A 16 33.58 -40.49 -19.41
CA ARG A 16 34.99 -40.27 -19.82
C ARG A 16 35.75 -39.14 -19.09
N MET A 17 36.15 -39.38 -17.85
CA MET A 17 37.28 -38.66 -17.22
C MET A 17 38.36 -39.62 -16.71
N GLY A 18 38.62 -40.70 -17.44
CA GLY A 18 39.62 -41.70 -17.07
C GLY A 18 41.03 -41.51 -17.69
N SER A 19 41.28 -40.48 -18.51
CA SER A 19 42.57 -40.35 -19.22
C SER A 19 43.12 -38.93 -19.38
N LEU A 20 42.59 -37.94 -18.65
CA LEU A 20 43.14 -36.58 -18.69
C LEU A 20 44.20 -36.39 -17.60
N PRO A 21 45.33 -35.74 -17.90
CA PRO A 21 46.31 -35.34 -16.90
C PRO A 21 45.64 -34.52 -15.79
N PHE A 22 46.03 -34.77 -14.54
CA PHE A 22 45.46 -34.13 -13.35
C PHE A 22 45.41 -32.59 -13.46
N ALA A 23 46.44 -31.99 -14.08
CA ALA A 23 46.52 -30.55 -14.33
C ALA A 23 45.39 -30.00 -15.24
N ILE A 24 44.92 -30.78 -16.21
CA ILE A 24 43.81 -30.38 -17.10
C ILE A 24 42.48 -30.48 -16.34
N ILE A 25 42.32 -31.49 -15.48
CA ILE A 25 41.14 -31.64 -14.62
C ILE A 25 41.06 -30.46 -13.63
N ASP A 26 42.18 -30.06 -13.03
CA ASP A 26 42.24 -28.91 -12.12
C ASP A 26 42.00 -27.58 -12.84
N TYR A 27 42.54 -27.40 -14.05
CA TYR A 27 42.25 -26.24 -14.88
C TYR A 27 40.76 -26.15 -15.24
N ILE A 28 40.16 -27.25 -15.73
CA ILE A 28 38.72 -27.29 -16.06
C ILE A 28 37.87 -27.05 -14.81
N ARG A 29 38.19 -27.63 -13.65
CA ARG A 29 37.51 -27.34 -12.38
C ARG A 29 37.64 -25.87 -11.98
N SER A 30 38.81 -25.26 -12.18
CA SER A 30 39.03 -23.84 -11.89
C SER A 30 38.22 -22.92 -12.81
N GLU A 31 38.06 -23.28 -14.09
CA GLU A 31 37.27 -22.53 -15.05
C GLU A 31 35.75 -22.72 -14.88
N GLN A 32 35.30 -23.92 -14.51
CA GLN A 32 33.89 -24.16 -14.14
C GLN A 32 33.52 -23.44 -12.83
N LYS A 33 34.45 -23.32 -11.88
CA LYS A 33 34.29 -22.55 -10.63
C LYS A 33 34.31 -21.02 -10.85
N LYS A 34 34.97 -20.54 -11.91
CA LYS A 34 34.87 -19.14 -12.37
C LYS A 34 33.55 -18.84 -13.09
N ARG A 35 32.98 -19.84 -13.79
CA ARG A 35 31.77 -19.71 -14.62
C ARG A 35 30.46 -19.91 -13.85
N CYS A 36 30.49 -20.68 -12.76
CA CYS A 36 29.43 -20.71 -11.77
C CYS A 36 29.88 -19.87 -10.57
N ARG A 37 29.43 -18.61 -10.49
CA ARG A 37 29.51 -17.82 -9.23
C ARG A 37 28.21 -18.02 -8.43
N PRO A 38 28.12 -19.02 -7.54
CA PRO A 38 26.95 -19.20 -6.67
C PRO A 38 26.72 -18.02 -5.74
N MET A 39 27.77 -17.25 -5.40
CA MET A 39 27.67 -16.01 -4.62
C MET A 39 26.85 -14.93 -5.36
N GLU A 40 26.93 -14.88 -6.70
CA GLU A 40 26.20 -13.92 -7.52
C GLU A 40 24.71 -14.28 -7.65
N VAL A 41 24.38 -15.57 -7.71
CA VAL A 41 22.98 -16.03 -7.81
C VAL A 41 22.25 -15.88 -6.48
N ALA A 42 22.89 -16.22 -5.36
CA ALA A 42 22.31 -16.05 -4.03
C ALA A 42 22.03 -14.58 -3.71
N GLU A 43 22.97 -13.68 -4.02
CA GLU A 43 22.76 -12.23 -3.88
C GLU A 43 21.65 -11.70 -4.78
N ARG A 44 21.53 -12.21 -6.02
CA ARG A 44 20.41 -11.85 -6.92
C ARG A 44 19.07 -12.29 -6.34
N VAL A 45 18.99 -13.52 -5.82
CA VAL A 45 17.78 -14.05 -5.17
C VAL A 45 17.40 -13.21 -3.95
N ALA A 46 18.36 -12.84 -3.11
CA ALA A 46 18.11 -12.01 -1.93
C ALA A 46 17.52 -10.63 -2.32
N ARG A 47 18.11 -9.95 -3.31
CA ARG A 47 17.58 -8.67 -3.80
C ARG A 47 16.19 -8.80 -4.41
N ILE A 48 15.93 -9.86 -5.17
CA ILE A 48 14.59 -10.08 -5.75
C ILE A 48 13.58 -10.29 -4.64
N ALA A 49 13.88 -11.13 -3.63
CA ALA A 49 12.97 -11.36 -2.52
C ALA A 49 12.66 -10.07 -1.74
N GLU A 50 13.67 -9.21 -1.50
CA GLU A 50 13.48 -7.90 -0.87
C GLU A 50 12.58 -6.98 -1.70
N MET A 51 12.76 -6.97 -3.03
CA MET A 51 11.93 -6.15 -3.92
C MET A 51 10.50 -6.68 -4.05
N GLU A 52 10.30 -8.00 -4.02
CA GLU A 52 8.95 -8.61 -4.01
C GLU A 52 8.20 -8.23 -2.72
N GLU A 53 8.86 -8.26 -1.56
CA GLU A 53 8.25 -7.80 -0.30
C GLU A 53 7.88 -6.31 -0.35
N ALA A 54 8.76 -5.47 -0.92
CA ALA A 54 8.48 -4.05 -1.11
C ALA A 54 7.33 -3.83 -2.10
N PHE A 55 7.29 -4.59 -3.20
CA PHE A 55 6.24 -4.53 -4.21
C PHE A 55 4.88 -4.90 -3.62
N ASP A 56 4.78 -6.03 -2.93
CA ASP A 56 3.52 -6.51 -2.34
C ASP A 56 2.96 -5.48 -1.35
N LYS A 57 3.84 -4.92 -0.50
CA LYS A 57 3.46 -3.86 0.44
C LYS A 57 2.98 -2.60 -0.26
N ALA A 58 3.67 -2.16 -1.30
CA ALA A 58 3.30 -0.98 -2.07
C ALA A 58 1.97 -1.19 -2.82
N ALA A 59 1.79 -2.35 -3.45
CA ALA A 59 0.58 -2.69 -4.19
C ALA A 59 -0.67 -2.67 -3.30
N VAL A 60 -0.58 -3.29 -2.11
CA VAL A 60 -1.69 -3.29 -1.14
C VAL A 60 -2.01 -1.86 -0.67
N ALA A 61 -0.99 -1.07 -0.34
CA ALA A 61 -1.20 0.30 0.16
C ALA A 61 -1.82 1.22 -0.91
N ILE A 62 -1.34 1.15 -2.16
CA ILE A 62 -1.84 1.98 -3.26
C ILE A 62 -3.29 1.61 -3.60
N LEU A 63 -3.61 0.31 -3.71
CA LEU A 63 -4.96 -0.12 -4.06
C LEU A 63 -5.96 0.20 -2.94
N GLY A 64 -5.59 -0.01 -1.68
CA GLY A 64 -6.45 0.35 -0.55
C GLY A 64 -6.71 1.85 -0.49
N PHE A 65 -5.65 2.66 -0.58
CA PHE A 65 -5.80 4.11 -0.53
C PHE A 65 -6.54 4.69 -1.74
N ALA A 66 -6.39 4.10 -2.93
CA ALA A 66 -7.14 4.56 -4.11
C ALA A 66 -8.65 4.41 -3.90
N GLN A 67 -9.11 3.28 -3.34
CA GLN A 67 -10.52 3.11 -3.02
C GLN A 67 -11.00 4.09 -1.95
N ASP A 68 -10.24 4.28 -0.88
CA ASP A 68 -10.59 5.24 0.17
C ASP A 68 -10.64 6.69 -0.38
N LEU A 69 -9.79 7.00 -1.36
CA LEU A 69 -9.75 8.30 -2.01
C LEU A 69 -10.97 8.51 -2.92
N ASP A 70 -11.39 7.49 -3.69
CA ASP A 70 -12.60 7.56 -4.50
C ASP A 70 -13.83 7.86 -3.61
N ASP A 71 -13.98 7.13 -2.50
CA ASP A 71 -15.07 7.35 -1.55
C ASP A 71 -15.01 8.77 -0.93
N PHE A 72 -13.81 9.27 -0.65
CA PHE A 72 -13.61 10.62 -0.13
C PHE A 72 -13.93 11.70 -1.17
N GLU A 73 -13.62 11.47 -2.45
CA GLU A 73 -13.97 12.36 -3.56
C GLU A 73 -15.49 12.45 -3.76
N GLU A 74 -16.21 11.33 -3.66
CA GLU A 74 -17.68 11.31 -3.72
C GLU A 74 -18.32 12.06 -2.54
N ALA A 75 -17.67 12.07 -1.38
CA ALA A 75 -18.18 12.76 -0.18
C ALA A 75 -17.99 14.29 -0.20
N GLN A 76 -17.24 14.87 -1.14
CA GLN A 76 -16.88 16.30 -1.13
C GLN A 76 -18.09 17.24 -1.16
N ASP A 77 -19.14 16.89 -1.90
CA ASP A 77 -20.37 17.70 -1.97
C ASP A 77 -21.10 17.70 -0.62
N ALA A 78 -21.13 16.56 0.07
CA ALA A 78 -21.73 16.44 1.40
C ALA A 78 -20.95 17.25 2.45
N ILE A 79 -19.61 17.17 2.42
CA ILE A 79 -18.73 17.95 3.29
C ILE A 79 -18.93 19.44 3.05
N THR A 80 -18.98 19.86 1.78
CA THR A 80 -19.22 21.26 1.39
C THR A 80 -20.58 21.76 1.87
N LYS A 81 -21.62 20.93 1.75
CA LYS A 81 -22.96 21.25 2.24
C LYS A 81 -22.96 21.42 3.77
N LEU A 82 -22.32 20.51 4.50
CA LEU A 82 -22.18 20.59 5.95
C LEU A 82 -21.43 21.85 6.38
N ALA A 83 -20.30 22.16 5.74
CA ALA A 83 -19.49 23.34 6.03
C ALA A 83 -20.24 24.66 5.79
N ARG A 84 -21.16 24.68 4.81
CA ARG A 84 -22.02 25.86 4.55
C ARG A 84 -23.14 26.00 5.57
N TYR A 85 -23.68 24.88 6.04
CA TYR A 85 -24.76 24.88 7.01
C TYR A 85 -24.25 25.21 8.41
N TYR A 86 -23.19 24.55 8.87
CA TYR A 86 -22.67 24.73 10.22
C TYR A 86 -22.18 26.16 10.47
N GLY A 87 -22.74 26.82 11.48
CA GLY A 87 -22.47 28.23 11.80
C GLY A 87 -23.20 29.26 10.91
N SER A 88 -24.11 28.81 10.02
CA SER A 88 -25.01 29.71 9.28
C SER A 88 -26.19 30.18 10.14
N GLU A 89 -26.90 31.21 9.67
CA GLU A 89 -28.15 31.68 10.28
C GLU A 89 -29.18 30.54 10.40
N GLU A 90 -29.34 29.73 9.35
CA GLU A 90 -30.25 28.56 9.37
C GLU A 90 -29.88 27.56 10.47
N TRP A 91 -28.59 27.32 10.71
CA TRP A 91 -28.14 26.42 11.78
C TRP A 91 -28.44 26.97 13.18
N PHE A 92 -28.27 28.29 13.39
CA PHE A 92 -28.64 28.92 14.66
C PHE A 92 -30.15 28.86 14.89
N ASP A 93 -30.96 29.15 13.86
CA ASP A 93 -32.42 29.07 13.95
C ASP A 93 -32.89 27.64 14.26
N ASP A 94 -32.34 26.64 13.57
CA ASP A 94 -32.68 25.23 13.79
C ASP A 94 -32.29 24.76 15.20
N ARG A 95 -31.13 25.22 15.69
CA ARG A 95 -30.66 24.93 17.05
C ARG A 95 -31.57 25.57 18.10
N ASP A 96 -31.93 26.84 17.94
CA ASP A 96 -32.84 27.55 18.85
C ASP A 96 -34.22 26.86 18.89
N ALA A 97 -34.71 26.39 17.73
CA ALA A 97 -35.94 25.61 17.65
C ALA A 97 -35.83 24.27 18.40
N ASP A 98 -34.68 23.61 18.35
CA ASP A 98 -34.42 22.39 19.11
C ASP A 98 -34.41 22.65 20.62
N GLU A 99 -33.68 23.69 21.06
CA GLU A 99 -33.60 24.10 22.47
C GLU A 99 -34.98 24.51 23.02
N ALA A 100 -35.84 25.10 22.17
CA ALA A 100 -37.22 25.45 22.50
C ALA A 100 -38.19 24.25 22.49
N GLY A 101 -37.73 23.04 22.16
CA GLY A 101 -38.56 21.83 22.10
C GLY A 101 -39.56 21.80 20.95
N GLN A 102 -39.27 22.53 19.86
CA GLN A 102 -40.15 22.63 18.70
C GLN A 102 -39.96 21.50 17.68
N LEU A 103 -38.87 20.73 17.82
CA LEU A 103 -38.53 19.63 16.91
C LEU A 103 -39.03 18.27 17.43
N PRO A 104 -39.42 17.33 16.55
CA PRO A 104 -39.91 16.01 16.95
C PRO A 104 -38.88 15.19 17.75
N GLU A 105 -39.33 14.44 18.76
CA GLU A 105 -38.43 13.64 19.64
C GLU A 105 -37.54 12.66 18.86
N GLY A 106 -38.04 12.05 17.78
CA GLY A 106 -37.30 11.07 16.97
C GLY A 106 -36.32 11.63 15.94
N LEU A 107 -36.12 12.96 15.88
CA LEU A 107 -35.16 13.58 14.96
C LEU A 107 -33.72 13.35 15.44
N SER A 108 -32.83 12.94 14.53
CA SER A 108 -31.39 12.93 14.80
C SER A 108 -30.85 14.36 14.80
N ARG A 109 -30.19 14.75 15.89
CA ARG A 109 -29.75 16.13 16.15
C ARG A 109 -28.22 16.28 16.20
N GLY A 110 -27.48 15.29 15.69
CA GLY A 110 -26.01 15.33 15.74
C GLY A 110 -25.41 16.59 15.10
N VAL A 111 -26.07 17.13 14.06
CA VAL A 111 -25.63 18.35 13.37
C VAL A 111 -25.88 19.65 14.16
N LEU A 112 -26.79 19.63 15.14
CA LEU A 112 -27.10 20.79 16.00
C LEU A 112 -26.20 20.85 17.24
N ASN A 113 -25.33 19.86 17.42
CA ASN A 113 -24.27 19.92 18.42
C ASN A 113 -23.18 20.92 17.98
N GLU A 114 -22.58 21.63 18.92
CA GLU A 114 -21.49 22.57 18.63
C GLU A 114 -20.19 21.84 18.26
N ASP A 115 -19.84 20.78 18.96
CA ASP A 115 -18.53 20.13 18.82
C ASP A 115 -18.50 19.11 17.67
N LEU A 116 -19.54 18.29 17.52
CA LEU A 116 -19.51 17.17 16.55
C LEU A 116 -19.29 17.61 15.09
N PRO A 117 -20.02 18.61 14.55
CA PRO A 117 -19.79 19.06 13.17
C PRO A 117 -18.46 19.81 13.06
N TYR A 118 -18.08 20.55 14.10
CA TYR A 118 -16.81 21.26 14.14
C TYR A 118 -15.62 20.30 14.02
N ASP A 119 -15.58 19.26 14.85
CA ASP A 119 -14.52 18.26 14.85
C ASP A 119 -14.38 17.58 13.48
N VAL A 120 -15.50 17.20 12.85
CA VAL A 120 -15.50 16.60 11.51
C VAL A 120 -14.91 17.55 10.46
N LEU A 121 -15.25 18.84 10.52
CA LEU A 121 -14.75 19.84 9.57
C LEU A 121 -13.27 20.18 9.80
N VAL A 122 -12.81 20.16 11.05
CA VAL A 122 -11.39 20.30 11.41
C VAL A 122 -10.60 19.09 10.92
N ASP A 123 -11.06 17.88 11.19
CA ASP A 123 -10.43 16.64 10.72
C ASP A 123 -10.33 16.62 9.19
N TYR A 124 -11.38 17.06 8.49
CA TYR A 124 -11.38 17.22 7.03
C TYR A 124 -10.27 18.18 6.56
N HIS A 125 -10.14 19.35 7.19
CA HIS A 125 -9.11 20.32 6.84
C HIS A 125 -7.70 19.78 7.08
N ASP A 126 -7.47 19.15 8.24
CA ASP A 126 -6.17 18.60 8.59
C ASP A 126 -5.78 17.42 7.69
N LEU A 127 -6.76 16.58 7.32
CA LEU A 127 -6.57 15.51 6.35
C LEU A 127 -6.19 16.07 4.98
N ALA A 128 -6.86 17.13 4.49
CA ALA A 128 -6.54 17.76 3.21
C ALA A 128 -5.09 18.30 3.18
N ILE A 129 -4.63 18.93 4.27
CA ILE A 129 -3.23 19.37 4.41
C ILE A 129 -2.28 18.17 4.35
N ARG A 130 -2.61 17.08 5.06
CA ARG A 130 -1.79 15.87 5.06
C ARG A 130 -1.71 15.23 3.67
N MET A 131 -2.81 15.19 2.91
CA MET A 131 -2.84 14.71 1.53
C MET A 131 -1.91 15.54 0.64
N LEU A 132 -1.93 16.86 0.74
CA LEU A 132 -1.02 17.74 -0.01
C LEU A 132 0.46 17.45 0.31
N LYS A 133 0.80 17.24 1.58
CA LYS A 133 2.17 16.90 1.99
C LYS A 133 2.62 15.54 1.42
N VAL A 134 1.74 14.54 1.47
CA VAL A 134 2.02 13.20 0.93
C VAL A 134 2.19 13.26 -0.59
N ALA A 135 1.30 13.95 -1.29
CA ALA A 135 1.35 14.10 -2.75
C ALA A 135 2.64 14.83 -3.18
N THR A 136 2.99 15.93 -2.50
CA THR A 136 4.23 16.68 -2.81
C THR A 136 5.45 15.78 -2.65
N ARG A 137 5.57 15.06 -1.53
CA ARG A 137 6.68 14.13 -1.30
C ARG A 137 6.74 13.03 -2.35
N ALA A 138 5.60 12.48 -2.76
CA ALA A 138 5.54 11.42 -3.77
C ALA A 138 5.98 11.90 -5.17
N LEU A 139 5.85 13.20 -5.47
CA LEU A 139 6.27 13.80 -6.75
C LEU A 139 7.74 14.23 -6.78
N GLU A 140 8.41 14.29 -5.63
CA GLU A 140 9.83 14.63 -5.51
C GLU A 140 10.78 13.43 -5.69
N GLU A 141 10.25 12.20 -5.62
CA GLU A 141 10.96 10.92 -5.79
C GLU A 141 11.09 10.53 -7.28
#